data_AF-A0A814GF47-F1
#
_entry.id   AF-A0A814GF47-F1
#
_cell.length_a   1.000
_cell.length_b   1.000
_cell.length_c   1.000
_cell.angle_alpha   90.00
_cell.angle_beta   90.00
_cell.angle_gamma   90.00
#
_symmetry.space_group_name_H-M   'P 1'
#
loop_
_entity.id
_entity.type
_entity.pdbx_description
1 polymer ?
#
loop_
_entity_poly.entity_id
_entity_poly.type
_entity_poly.pdbx_seq_one_letter_code
_entity_poly.pdbx_strand_id
1 'polypeptide(L)'
;MASSTISSKLLCVICNKGKGSFKCEGCSQMFCPKHSNDHRNELSKQLEEIVVAHDLMQQTLIQQIEDPQQHPLLKKINQWERKAITKIRKAAEEARNKLLITTTEHTTNIKQKLKNLSNELRQGQEDNDFIETDLQQWTQKLEELEKELHNPTSVAILEDSTPLITKILIAYHDTYDVFERVCGSAQIKENGCLIVKDGSTEQAEICGKNEYNIGRHKFSFQIEQLTSNGWIFFGIISKSEPMRNTYQTLTQHRSLTISL
;
A
#
# COMPACT_ATOMS: atom_id res chain seq x y z
N MET A 1 1.51 -31.23 71.66
CA MET A 1 0.06 -31.32 71.41
C MET A 1 -0.52 -29.93 71.67
N ALA A 2 -1.32 -29.27 70.84
CA ALA A 2 -2.05 -29.65 69.64
C ALA A 2 -2.04 -28.45 68.66
N SER A 3 -1.97 -28.75 67.36
CA SER A 3 -2.12 -27.76 66.29
C SER A 3 -3.62 -27.57 66.05
N SER A 4 -4.16 -26.40 66.38
CA SER A 4 -5.57 -26.07 66.12
C SER A 4 -5.69 -25.35 64.78
N THR A 5 -6.05 -26.13 63.77
CA THR A 5 -6.36 -25.73 62.40
C THR A 5 -7.51 -24.71 62.39
N ILE A 6 -7.23 -23.49 61.94
CA ILE A 6 -8.25 -22.52 61.58
C ILE A 6 -8.97 -23.05 60.35
N SER A 7 -10.13 -23.68 60.54
CA SER A 7 -11.02 -24.06 59.44
C SER A 7 -11.67 -22.80 58.89
N SER A 8 -10.95 -22.08 58.02
CA SER A 8 -11.53 -21.02 57.20
C SER A 8 -12.59 -21.67 56.33
N LYS A 9 -13.86 -21.51 56.68
CA LYS A 9 -15.00 -22.01 55.91
C LYS A 9 -14.84 -21.49 54.49
N LEU A 10 -14.49 -22.37 53.55
CA LEU A 10 -14.40 -22.02 52.13
C LEU A 10 -15.81 -21.67 51.67
N LEU A 11 -16.08 -20.39 51.46
CA LEU A 11 -17.37 -19.89 51.01
C LEU A 11 -17.37 -19.74 49.48
N CYS A 12 -18.57 -19.84 48.89
CA CYS A 12 -18.76 -19.58 47.47
C CYS A 12 -18.39 -18.12 47.12
N VAL A 13 -17.54 -17.92 46.11
CA VAL A 13 -17.08 -16.60 45.67
C VAL A 13 -18.22 -15.68 45.20
N ILE A 14 -19.31 -16.23 44.66
CA ILE A 14 -20.42 -15.45 44.10
C ILE A 14 -21.45 -15.02 45.16
N CYS A 15 -21.84 -15.93 46.05
CA CYS A 15 -22.95 -15.64 46.99
C CYS A 15 -22.55 -15.54 48.46
N ASN A 16 -21.32 -15.88 48.82
CA ASN A 16 -20.76 -15.84 50.18
C ASN A 16 -21.60 -16.52 51.29
N LYS A 17 -22.60 -17.34 50.91
CA LYS A 17 -23.59 -17.94 51.80
C LYS A 17 -23.54 -19.48 51.82
N GLY A 18 -23.13 -20.10 50.71
CA GLY A 18 -22.99 -21.55 50.59
C GLY A 18 -21.57 -22.02 50.90
N LYS A 19 -21.43 -23.19 51.54
CA LYS A 19 -20.13 -23.90 51.63
C LYS A 19 -19.65 -24.18 50.20
N GLY A 20 -18.51 -23.62 49.84
CA GLY A 20 -17.84 -23.91 48.57
C GLY A 20 -17.45 -25.37 48.55
N SER A 21 -18.11 -26.15 47.69
CA SER A 21 -17.90 -27.59 47.56
C SER A 21 -17.06 -27.92 46.33
N PHE A 22 -17.00 -27.02 45.35
CA PHE A 22 -16.29 -27.21 44.10
C PHE A 22 -15.24 -26.12 43.91
N LYS A 23 -13.99 -26.53 43.65
CA LYS A 23 -12.91 -25.64 43.23
C LYS A 23 -12.74 -25.79 41.72
N CYS A 24 -12.84 -24.69 40.97
CA CYS A 24 -12.47 -24.71 39.56
C CYS A 24 -10.94 -24.65 39.45
N GLU A 25 -10.31 -25.57 38.70
CA GLU A 25 -8.85 -25.57 38.52
C GLU A 25 -8.38 -24.41 37.65
N GLY A 26 -9.17 -24.03 36.64
CA GLY A 26 -8.82 -22.97 35.69
C GLY A 26 -8.76 -21.58 36.33
N CYS A 27 -9.75 -21.20 37.14
CA CYS A 27 -9.78 -19.89 37.82
C CYS A 27 -9.41 -19.95 39.31
N SER A 28 -9.16 -21.15 39.86
CA SER A 28 -8.85 -21.39 41.28
C SER A 28 -9.90 -20.89 42.29
N GLN A 29 -11.11 -20.55 41.84
CA GLN A 29 -12.20 -20.06 42.70
C GLN A 29 -13.07 -21.20 43.25
N MET A 30 -13.66 -20.96 44.43
CA MET A 30 -14.57 -21.89 45.11
C MET A 30 -16.03 -21.50 44.85
N PHE A 31 -16.86 -22.46 44.45
CA PHE A 31 -18.27 -22.27 44.14
C PHE A 31 -19.16 -23.21 44.95
N CYS A 32 -20.39 -22.79 45.25
CA CYS A 32 -21.44 -23.71 45.66
C CYS A 32 -22.00 -24.45 44.43
N PRO A 33 -22.76 -25.56 44.59
CA PRO A 33 -23.23 -26.36 43.46
C PRO A 33 -23.96 -25.57 42.37
N LYS A 34 -24.82 -24.61 42.76
CA LYS A 34 -25.54 -23.76 41.80
C LYS A 34 -24.59 -22.87 40.98
N HIS A 35 -23.73 -22.09 41.65
CA HIS A 35 -22.81 -21.18 40.98
C HIS A 35 -21.69 -21.90 40.22
N SER A 36 -21.39 -23.15 40.58
CA SER A 36 -20.49 -24.02 39.80
C SER A 36 -21.12 -24.39 38.46
N ASN A 37 -22.42 -24.69 38.44
CA ASN A 37 -23.15 -24.94 37.19
C ASN A 37 -23.28 -23.66 36.36
N ASP A 38 -23.56 -22.51 36.99
CA ASP A 38 -23.61 -21.23 36.28
C ASP A 38 -22.26 -20.89 35.64
N HIS A 39 -21.15 -21.08 36.38
CA HIS A 39 -19.80 -20.92 35.86
C HIS A 39 -19.52 -21.88 34.70
N ARG A 40 -19.93 -23.15 34.81
CA ARG A 40 -19.75 -24.13 33.74
C ARG A 40 -20.57 -23.79 32.49
N ASN A 41 -21.80 -23.31 32.67
CA ASN A 41 -22.66 -22.86 31.58
C ASN A 41 -22.05 -21.67 30.86
N GLU A 42 -21.43 -20.74 31.59
CA GLU A 42 -20.73 -19.60 30.98
C GLU A 42 -19.52 -20.04 30.15
N LEU A 43 -18.74 -21.01 30.65
CA LEU A 43 -17.66 -21.61 29.87
C LEU A 43 -18.18 -22.33 28.61
N SER A 44 -19.33 -23.01 28.69
CA SER A 44 -19.95 -23.63 27.52
C SER A 44 -20.34 -22.60 26.46
N LYS A 45 -20.89 -21.44 26.86
CA LYS A 45 -21.20 -20.35 25.92
C LYS A 45 -19.94 -19.79 25.26
N GLN A 46 -18.88 -19.56 26.02
CA GLN A 46 -17.60 -19.11 25.46
C GLN A 46 -17.04 -20.12 24.45
N LEU A 47 -17.18 -21.42 24.73
CA LEU A 47 -16.78 -22.46 23.79
C LEU A 47 -17.66 -22.45 22.53
N GLU A 48 -18.97 -22.29 22.66
CA GLU A 48 -19.88 -22.17 21.52
C GLU A 48 -19.51 -20.96 20.64
N GLU A 49 -19.17 -19.82 21.23
CA GLU A 49 -18.68 -18.65 20.50
C GLU A 49 -17.38 -18.95 19.73
N ILE A 50 -16.44 -19.67 20.35
CA ILE A 50 -15.19 -20.10 19.70
C ILE A 50 -15.48 -21.05 18.54
N VAL A 51 -16.39 -22.00 18.70
CA VAL A 51 -16.79 -22.96 17.66
C VAL A 51 -17.44 -22.23 16.48
N VAL A 52 -18.37 -21.30 16.75
CA VAL A 52 -18.99 -20.49 15.69
C VAL A 52 -17.95 -19.65 14.94
N ALA A 53 -17.01 -19.04 15.66
CA ALA A 53 -15.93 -18.26 15.04
C ALA A 53 -15.01 -19.15 14.18
N HIS A 54 -14.67 -20.35 14.66
CA HIS A 54 -13.89 -21.34 13.93
C HIS A 54 -14.59 -21.75 12.63
N ASP A 55 -15.86 -22.11 12.70
CA ASP A 55 -16.62 -22.59 11.54
C ASP A 55 -16.79 -21.49 10.49
N LEU A 56 -17.02 -20.25 10.93
CA LEU A 56 -17.06 -19.08 10.04
C LEU A 56 -15.72 -18.84 9.34
N MET A 57 -14.60 -18.96 10.06
CA MET A 57 -13.26 -18.87 9.47
C MET A 57 -13.02 -19.98 8.45
N GLN A 58 -13.39 -21.22 8.77
CA GLN A 58 -13.24 -22.36 7.88
C GLN A 58 -14.07 -22.18 6.61
N GLN A 59 -15.32 -21.75 6.71
CA GLN A 59 -16.16 -21.42 5.55
C GLN A 59 -15.55 -20.31 4.70
N THR A 60 -15.05 -19.24 5.34
CA THR A 60 -14.39 -18.13 4.64
C THR A 60 -13.15 -18.61 3.88
N LEU A 61 -12.36 -19.50 4.48
CA LEU A 61 -11.17 -20.07 3.85
C LEU A 61 -11.54 -20.94 2.64
N ILE A 62 -12.53 -21.83 2.78
CA ILE A 62 -13.03 -22.67 1.68
C ILE A 62 -13.51 -21.78 0.52
N GLN A 63 -14.30 -20.74 0.82
CA GLN A 63 -14.78 -19.81 -0.19
C GLN A 63 -13.64 -19.07 -0.91
N GLN A 64 -12.58 -18.69 -0.20
CA GLN A 64 -11.41 -18.06 -0.81
C GLN A 64 -10.59 -19.02 -1.69
N ILE A 65 -10.56 -20.31 -1.35
CA ILE A 65 -9.90 -21.35 -2.15
C ILE A 65 -10.71 -21.63 -3.43
N GLU A 66 -12.03 -21.76 -3.29
CA GLU A 66 -12.94 -22.07 -4.42
C GLU A 66 -13.12 -20.88 -5.36
N ASP A 67 -13.22 -19.66 -4.84
CA ASP A 67 -13.30 -18.42 -5.62
C ASP A 67 -12.24 -17.39 -5.16
N PRO A 68 -10.99 -17.53 -5.65
CA PRO A 68 -9.93 -16.58 -5.36
C PRO A 68 -10.28 -15.15 -5.78
N GLN A 69 -11.18 -14.95 -6.76
CA GLN A 69 -11.59 -13.62 -7.22
C GLN A 69 -12.35 -12.83 -6.15
N GLN A 70 -12.93 -13.50 -5.15
CA GLN A 70 -13.56 -12.81 -4.01
C GLN A 70 -12.56 -12.25 -3.01
N HIS A 71 -11.28 -12.61 -3.13
CA HIS A 71 -10.28 -12.21 -2.16
C HIS A 71 -10.26 -10.67 -2.01
N PRO A 72 -10.28 -10.14 -0.77
CA PRO A 72 -10.37 -8.70 -0.54
C PRO A 72 -9.29 -7.87 -1.24
N LEU A 73 -8.08 -8.40 -1.39
CA LEU A 73 -7.01 -7.71 -2.12
C LEU A 73 -7.26 -7.67 -3.64
N LEU A 74 -7.82 -8.73 -4.22
CA LEU A 74 -8.21 -8.73 -5.64
C LEU A 74 -9.37 -7.75 -5.89
N LYS A 75 -10.34 -7.67 -4.97
CA LYS A 75 -11.37 -6.63 -5.01
C LYS A 75 -10.80 -5.20 -5.02
N LYS A 76 -9.72 -4.93 -4.28
CA LYS A 76 -9.02 -3.64 -4.32
C LYS A 76 -8.38 -3.36 -5.68
N ILE A 77 -7.76 -4.36 -6.30
CA ILE A 77 -7.21 -4.24 -7.67
C ILE A 77 -8.32 -3.94 -8.67
N ASN A 78 -9.41 -4.70 -8.63
CA ASN A 78 -10.58 -4.50 -9.49
C ASN A 78 -11.19 -3.10 -9.32
N GLN A 79 -11.25 -2.60 -8.07
CA GLN A 79 -11.73 -1.24 -7.81
C GLN A 79 -10.78 -0.18 -8.37
N TRP A 80 -9.47 -0.36 -8.21
CA TRP A 80 -8.46 0.53 -8.78
C TRP A 80 -8.56 0.59 -10.31
N GLU A 81 -8.70 -0.57 -10.97
CA GLU A 81 -8.85 -0.68 -12.42
C GLU A 81 -10.10 0.08 -12.92
N ARG A 82 -11.27 -0.16 -12.30
CA ARG A 82 -12.52 0.54 -12.66
C ARG A 82 -12.41 2.06 -12.51
N LYS A 83 -11.74 2.52 -11.45
CA LYS A 83 -11.49 3.96 -11.23
C LYS A 83 -10.55 4.52 -12.29
N ALA A 84 -9.51 3.79 -12.67
CA ALA A 84 -8.56 4.19 -13.71
C ALA A 84 -9.25 4.32 -15.08
N ILE A 85 -10.04 3.32 -15.50
CA ILE A 85 -10.80 3.35 -16.75
C ILE A 85 -11.76 4.53 -16.77
N THR A 86 -12.48 4.77 -15.67
CA THR A 86 -13.41 5.90 -15.56
C THR A 86 -12.69 7.24 -15.73
N LYS A 87 -11.51 7.40 -15.13
CA LYS A 87 -10.69 8.61 -15.30
C LYS A 87 -10.24 8.82 -16.75
N ILE A 88 -9.74 7.77 -17.41
CA ILE A 88 -9.35 7.83 -18.83
C ILE A 88 -10.53 8.25 -19.70
N ARG A 89 -11.69 7.60 -19.51
CA ARG A 89 -12.90 7.90 -20.28
C ARG A 89 -13.34 9.35 -20.10
N LYS A 90 -13.34 9.84 -18.85
CA LYS A 90 -13.69 11.23 -18.55
C LYS A 90 -12.72 12.22 -19.20
N ALA A 91 -11.41 12.01 -19.06
CA ALA A 91 -10.41 12.89 -19.67
C ALA A 91 -10.51 12.91 -21.20
N ALA A 92 -10.71 11.75 -21.83
CA ALA A 92 -10.91 11.67 -23.27
C ALA A 92 -12.19 12.40 -23.72
N GLU A 93 -13.27 12.27 -22.95
CA GLU A 93 -14.54 12.92 -23.27
C GLU A 93 -14.46 14.44 -23.10
N GLU A 94 -13.77 14.93 -22.08
CA GLU A 94 -13.49 16.37 -21.92
C GLU A 94 -12.67 16.92 -23.09
N ALA A 95 -11.65 16.18 -23.55
CA ALA A 95 -10.84 16.57 -24.69
C ALA A 95 -11.67 16.60 -26.00
N ARG A 96 -12.50 15.58 -26.24
CA ARG A 96 -13.40 15.55 -27.41
C ARG A 96 -14.38 16.71 -27.41
N ASN A 97 -15.00 17.00 -26.27
CA ASN A 97 -15.97 18.09 -26.17
C ASN A 97 -15.32 19.45 -26.40
N LYS A 98 -14.13 19.69 -25.85
CA LYS A 98 -13.35 20.91 -26.13
C LYS A 98 -13.04 21.05 -27.62
N LEU A 99 -12.55 19.98 -28.25
CA LEU A 99 -12.25 19.97 -29.68
C LEU A 99 -13.51 20.23 -30.52
N LEU A 100 -14.63 19.59 -30.17
CA LEU A 100 -15.89 19.76 -30.89
C LEU A 100 -16.39 21.21 -30.84
N ILE A 101 -16.33 21.85 -29.68
CA ILE A 101 -16.73 23.26 -29.52
C ILE A 101 -15.85 24.13 -30.42
N THR A 102 -14.52 24.01 -30.33
CA THR A 102 -13.62 24.85 -31.13
C THR A 102 -13.74 24.59 -32.63
N THR A 103 -13.89 23.34 -33.05
CA THR A 103 -14.12 22.99 -34.47
C THR A 103 -15.46 23.54 -34.97
N THR A 104 -16.51 23.52 -34.14
CA THR A 104 -17.82 24.06 -34.50
C THR A 104 -17.78 25.57 -34.68
N GLU A 105 -17.09 26.29 -33.77
CA GLU A 105 -16.88 27.73 -33.88
C GLU A 105 -16.09 28.08 -35.15
N HIS A 106 -15.01 27.37 -35.42
CA HIS A 106 -14.19 27.55 -36.63
C HIS A 106 -14.99 27.29 -37.91
N THR A 107 -15.73 26.19 -37.96
CA THR A 107 -16.58 25.84 -39.11
C THR A 107 -17.68 26.90 -39.33
N THR A 108 -18.24 27.43 -38.25
CA THR A 108 -19.25 28.50 -38.32
C THR A 108 -18.66 29.79 -38.87
N ASN A 109 -17.44 30.15 -38.47
CA ASN A 109 -16.72 31.30 -39.02
C ASN A 109 -16.45 31.13 -40.53
N ILE A 110 -15.92 29.98 -40.95
CA ILE A 110 -15.71 29.68 -42.38
C ILE A 110 -17.01 29.77 -43.16
N LYS A 111 -18.10 29.19 -42.64
CA LYS A 111 -19.43 29.28 -43.27
C LYS A 111 -19.86 30.73 -43.48
N GLN A 112 -19.62 31.62 -42.50
CA GLN A 112 -19.94 33.03 -42.62
C GLN A 112 -19.05 33.74 -43.64
N LYS A 113 -17.74 33.48 -43.66
CA LYS A 113 -16.81 34.01 -44.66
C LYS A 113 -17.19 33.56 -46.09
N LEU A 114 -17.52 32.28 -46.28
CA LEU A 114 -18.02 31.75 -47.56
C LEU A 114 -19.32 32.41 -48.00
N LYS A 115 -20.25 32.67 -47.07
CA LYS A 115 -21.49 33.39 -47.37
C LYS A 115 -21.21 34.82 -47.83
N ASN A 116 -20.26 35.51 -47.20
CA ASN A 116 -19.86 36.86 -47.60
C ASN A 116 -19.23 36.84 -49.00
N LEU A 117 -18.30 35.92 -49.28
CA LEU A 117 -17.71 35.74 -50.60
C LEU A 117 -18.78 35.42 -51.67
N SER A 118 -19.76 34.60 -51.33
CA SER A 118 -20.89 34.28 -52.25
C SER A 118 -21.71 35.52 -52.61
N ASN A 119 -21.90 36.45 -51.65
CA ASN A 119 -22.58 37.71 -51.91
C ASN A 119 -21.74 38.65 -52.78
N GLU A 120 -20.42 38.75 -52.50
CA GLU A 120 -19.49 39.54 -53.33
C GLU A 120 -19.50 39.04 -54.79
N LEU A 121 -19.40 37.71 -54.99
CA LEU A 121 -19.45 37.09 -56.31
C LEU A 121 -20.76 37.34 -57.04
N ARG A 122 -21.90 37.20 -56.35
CA ARG A 122 -23.22 37.44 -56.95
C ARG A 122 -23.37 38.90 -57.37
N GLN A 123 -22.93 39.82 -56.52
CA GLN A 123 -23.01 41.25 -56.82
C GLN A 123 -22.16 41.61 -58.05
N GLY A 124 -20.90 41.15 -58.13
CA GLY A 124 -20.08 41.39 -59.32
C GLY A 124 -20.65 40.75 -60.60
N GLN A 125 -21.38 39.63 -60.48
CA GLN A 125 -22.11 39.05 -61.61
C GLN A 125 -23.33 39.88 -62.03
N GLU A 126 -24.08 40.42 -61.08
CA GLU A 126 -25.27 41.25 -61.33
C GLU A 126 -24.90 42.62 -61.91
N ASP A 127 -23.87 43.25 -61.35
CA ASP A 127 -23.35 44.56 -61.75
C ASP A 127 -22.48 44.47 -63.03
N ASN A 128 -22.00 43.26 -63.36
CA ASN A 128 -21.17 42.94 -64.52
C ASN A 128 -19.92 43.85 -64.63
N ASP A 129 -19.36 44.21 -63.48
CA ASP A 129 -18.33 45.23 -63.28
C ASP A 129 -16.99 44.66 -62.79
N PHE A 130 -16.85 43.33 -62.77
CA PHE A 130 -15.63 42.65 -62.33
C PHE A 130 -14.47 42.83 -63.31
N ILE A 131 -13.26 42.96 -62.77
CA ILE A 131 -12.00 42.98 -63.51
C ILE A 131 -11.08 41.82 -63.09
N GLU A 132 -9.96 41.63 -63.79
CA GLU A 132 -9.04 40.52 -63.57
C GLU A 132 -8.51 40.47 -62.12
N THR A 133 -8.35 41.63 -61.48
CA THR A 133 -7.91 41.69 -60.08
C THR A 133 -8.96 41.18 -59.11
N ASP A 134 -10.25 41.37 -59.39
CA ASP A 134 -11.34 40.88 -58.53
C ASP A 134 -11.42 39.36 -58.61
N LEU A 135 -11.31 38.80 -59.83
CA LEU A 135 -11.22 37.37 -60.05
C LEU A 135 -10.03 36.77 -59.27
N GLN A 136 -8.85 37.40 -59.36
CA GLN A 136 -7.67 36.95 -58.65
C GLN A 136 -7.86 37.00 -57.12
N GLN A 137 -8.47 38.06 -56.60
CA GLN A 137 -8.77 38.19 -55.17
C GLN A 137 -9.76 37.13 -54.69
N TRP A 138 -10.85 36.89 -55.42
CA TRP A 138 -11.84 35.88 -55.05
C TRP A 138 -11.26 34.47 -55.11
N THR A 139 -10.45 34.16 -56.12
CA THR A 139 -9.71 32.89 -56.18
C THR A 139 -8.81 32.72 -54.96
N GLN A 140 -8.03 33.74 -54.60
CA GLN A 140 -7.16 33.68 -53.43
C GLN A 140 -7.96 33.50 -52.13
N LYS A 141 -9.04 34.28 -51.92
CA LYS A 141 -9.92 34.13 -50.74
C LYS A 141 -10.49 32.71 -50.65
N LEU A 142 -10.85 32.11 -51.78
CA LEU A 142 -11.39 30.75 -51.82
C LEU A 142 -10.32 29.71 -51.43
N GLU A 143 -9.11 29.82 -51.97
CA GLU A 143 -7.98 28.94 -51.62
C GLU A 143 -7.59 29.05 -50.13
N GLU A 144 -7.61 30.26 -49.58
CA GLU A 144 -7.35 30.50 -48.15
C GLU A 144 -8.43 29.84 -47.28
N LEU A 145 -9.71 29.98 -47.65
CA LEU A 145 -10.82 29.34 -46.95
C LEU A 145 -10.77 27.81 -47.02
N GLU A 146 -10.37 27.26 -48.16
CA GLU A 146 -10.18 25.81 -48.35
C GLU A 146 -9.07 25.28 -47.43
N LYS A 147 -7.94 25.99 -47.36
CA LYS A 147 -6.83 25.67 -46.45
C LYS A 147 -7.28 25.74 -44.98
N GLU A 148 -7.96 26.81 -44.58
CA GLU A 148 -8.47 26.98 -43.22
C GLU A 148 -9.48 25.87 -42.83
N LEU A 149 -10.30 25.40 -43.78
CA LEU A 149 -11.29 24.34 -43.54
C LEU A 149 -10.64 23.00 -43.20
N HIS A 150 -9.53 22.67 -43.85
CA HIS A 150 -8.88 21.37 -43.72
C HIS A 150 -7.86 21.36 -42.58
N ASN A 151 -7.21 22.49 -42.33
CA ASN A 151 -6.17 22.63 -41.32
C ASN A 151 -6.42 23.89 -40.47
N PRO A 152 -7.30 23.81 -39.47
CA PRO A 152 -7.50 24.91 -38.52
C PRO A 152 -6.19 25.18 -37.76
N THR A 153 -5.62 26.36 -37.93
CA THR A 153 -4.39 26.78 -37.22
C THR A 153 -4.63 27.02 -35.72
N SER A 154 -5.89 27.06 -35.29
CA SER A 154 -6.32 27.43 -33.94
C SER A 154 -6.27 26.30 -32.91
N VAL A 155 -6.07 25.04 -33.33
CA VAL A 155 -6.10 23.88 -32.42
C VAL A 155 -4.95 22.93 -32.68
N ALA A 156 -4.27 22.51 -31.61
CA ALA A 156 -3.29 21.44 -31.61
C ALA A 156 -3.60 20.45 -30.49
N ILE A 157 -3.40 19.16 -30.76
CA ILE A 157 -3.44 18.12 -29.73
C ILE A 157 -2.03 18.02 -29.15
N LEU A 158 -1.90 18.26 -27.85
CA LEU A 158 -0.66 18.16 -27.11
C LEU A 158 -0.79 17.09 -26.04
N GLU A 159 0.28 16.34 -25.80
CA GLU A 159 0.34 15.39 -24.70
C GLU A 159 0.80 16.07 -23.41
N ASP A 160 0.04 15.85 -22.33
CA ASP A 160 0.45 16.26 -21.00
C ASP A 160 1.31 15.16 -20.35
N SER A 161 2.48 15.55 -19.85
CA SER A 161 3.40 14.68 -19.13
C SER A 161 2.92 14.25 -17.74
N THR A 162 1.85 14.84 -17.20
CA THR A 162 1.34 14.49 -15.88
C THR A 162 0.61 13.13 -15.87
N PRO A 163 0.94 12.22 -14.94
CA PRO A 163 0.35 10.88 -14.93
C PRO A 163 -1.10 10.92 -14.46
N LEU A 164 -2.01 10.53 -15.35
CA LEU A 164 -3.44 10.45 -15.04
C LEU A 164 -3.79 9.32 -14.05
N ILE A 165 -3.01 8.24 -14.06
CA ILE A 165 -3.21 7.03 -13.24
C ILE A 165 -1.92 6.65 -12.53
N THR A 166 -2.02 6.37 -11.24
CA THR A 166 -0.92 5.85 -10.42
C THR A 166 -0.89 4.33 -10.46
N LYS A 167 0.29 3.74 -10.68
CA LYS A 167 0.50 2.28 -10.67
C LYS A 167 0.24 1.68 -9.29
N ILE A 168 -0.41 0.51 -9.24
CA ILE A 168 -0.56 -0.28 -8.01
C ILE A 168 0.64 -1.20 -7.83
N LEU A 169 1.11 -1.34 -6.59
CA LEU A 169 2.23 -2.21 -6.22
C LEU A 169 1.77 -3.20 -5.16
N ILE A 170 2.25 -4.45 -5.26
CA ILE A 170 2.06 -5.47 -4.23
C ILE A 170 3.28 -5.42 -3.34
N ALA A 171 3.09 -5.09 -2.06
CA ALA A 171 4.13 -5.14 -1.06
C ALA A 171 4.08 -6.50 -0.36
N TYR A 172 5.22 -7.19 -0.32
CA TYR A 172 5.40 -8.40 0.46
C TYR A 172 5.98 -8.00 1.81
N HIS A 173 5.39 -8.49 2.90
CA HIS A 173 6.05 -8.46 4.19
C HIS A 173 6.87 -9.75 4.25
N ASP A 174 8.13 -9.67 3.83
CA ASP A 174 8.95 -10.87 3.72
C ASP A 174 9.18 -11.57 5.07
N THR A 175 9.19 -12.88 4.94
CA THR A 175 9.62 -13.92 5.86
C THR A 175 10.95 -13.59 6.53
N TYR A 176 11.13 -14.06 7.78
CA TYR A 176 12.30 -13.87 8.64
C TYR A 176 13.62 -13.66 7.88
N ASP A 177 14.27 -12.52 8.15
CA ASP A 177 15.62 -12.24 7.63
C ASP A 177 16.63 -13.19 8.26
N VAL A 178 17.65 -13.57 7.48
CA VAL A 178 18.74 -14.45 7.91
C VAL A 178 20.06 -13.70 7.74
N PHE A 179 21.02 -13.99 8.60
CA PHE A 179 22.38 -13.47 8.46
C PHE A 179 23.10 -14.17 7.31
N GLU A 180 23.73 -13.38 6.45
CA GLU A 180 24.45 -13.89 5.26
C GLU A 180 25.93 -13.55 5.29
N ARG A 181 26.28 -12.36 5.79
CA ARG A 181 27.65 -11.84 5.72
C ARG A 181 28.21 -11.58 7.10
N VAL A 182 29.47 -11.96 7.29
CA VAL A 182 30.22 -11.72 8.52
C VAL A 182 31.61 -11.19 8.20
N CYS A 183 32.07 -10.23 9.00
CA CYS A 183 33.43 -9.71 9.00
C CYS A 183 33.99 -9.76 10.44
N GLY A 184 35.25 -10.13 10.59
CA GLY A 184 35.88 -10.36 11.90
C GLY A 184 35.73 -11.81 12.39
N SER A 185 35.75 -12.00 13.71
CA SER A 185 35.85 -13.31 14.36
C SER A 185 34.52 -14.04 14.60
N ALA A 186 33.39 -13.45 14.20
CA ALA A 186 32.09 -14.12 14.33
C ALA A 186 31.86 -15.18 13.25
N GLN A 187 30.97 -16.12 13.54
CA GLN A 187 30.56 -17.19 12.65
C GLN A 187 29.04 -17.22 12.52
N ILE A 188 28.57 -17.46 11.30
CA ILE A 188 27.17 -17.72 11.00
C ILE A 188 26.94 -19.23 11.01
N LYS A 189 25.95 -19.68 11.77
CA LYS A 189 25.52 -21.09 11.90
C LYS A 189 24.03 -21.21 11.63
N GLU A 190 23.55 -22.45 11.59
CA GLU A 190 22.12 -22.78 11.41
C GLU A 190 21.50 -22.07 10.20
N ASN A 191 22.17 -22.13 9.05
CA ASN A 191 21.71 -21.52 7.80
C ASN A 191 21.38 -20.01 7.90
N GLY A 192 22.08 -19.28 8.76
CA GLY A 192 21.88 -17.83 8.90
C GLY A 192 21.03 -17.43 10.11
N CYS A 193 20.57 -18.38 10.92
CA CYS A 193 19.75 -18.09 12.09
C CYS A 193 20.56 -17.85 13.38
N LEU A 194 21.80 -18.35 13.46
CA LEU A 194 22.60 -18.29 14.67
C LEU A 194 23.94 -17.58 14.42
N ILE A 195 24.27 -16.61 15.27
CA ILE A 195 25.59 -15.98 15.29
C ILE A 195 26.35 -16.44 16.52
N VAL A 196 27.55 -16.96 16.30
CA VAL A 196 28.47 -17.34 17.37
C VAL A 196 29.74 -16.54 17.23
N LYS A 197 30.10 -15.81 18.28
CA LYS A 197 31.40 -15.14 18.40
C LYS A 197 32.19 -15.84 19.49
N ASP A 198 33.39 -16.32 19.16
CA ASP A 198 34.30 -16.82 20.17
C ASP A 198 34.77 -15.66 21.08
N GLY A 199 35.28 -15.97 22.27
CA GLY A 199 35.63 -14.97 23.29
C GLY A 199 36.75 -13.97 22.91
N SER A 200 37.07 -13.83 21.62
CA SER A 200 37.98 -12.82 21.09
C SER A 200 37.48 -11.40 21.35
N THR A 201 38.42 -10.50 21.66
CA THR A 201 38.15 -9.08 21.86
C THR A 201 38.01 -8.31 20.54
N GLU A 202 38.20 -8.96 19.39
CA GLU A 202 38.10 -8.36 18.07
C GLU A 202 36.66 -7.94 17.76
N GLN A 203 36.48 -6.85 17.03
CA GLN A 203 35.15 -6.43 16.60
C GLN A 203 34.67 -7.35 15.47
N ALA A 204 33.40 -7.73 15.52
CA ALA A 204 32.75 -8.45 14.43
C ALA A 204 31.55 -7.65 13.92
N GLU A 205 31.35 -7.67 12.61
CA GLU A 205 30.21 -7.06 11.93
C GLU A 205 29.43 -8.16 11.20
N ILE A 206 28.11 -8.16 11.35
CA ILE A 206 27.23 -9.15 10.73
C ILE A 206 26.13 -8.41 9.97
N CYS A 207 25.84 -8.82 8.74
CA CYS A 207 24.75 -8.27 7.94
C CYS A 207 23.72 -9.35 7.56
N GLY A 208 22.45 -8.94 7.60
CA GLY A 208 21.34 -9.70 7.04
C GLY A 208 21.45 -9.84 5.51
N LYS A 209 20.72 -10.80 4.97
CA LYS A 209 20.65 -11.08 3.53
C LYS A 209 19.86 -10.02 2.78
N ASN A 210 18.80 -9.52 3.41
CA ASN A 210 17.83 -8.67 2.74
C ASN A 210 18.25 -7.20 2.73
N GLU A 211 17.86 -6.51 1.65
CA GLU A 211 18.00 -5.06 1.52
C GLU A 211 16.70 -4.37 1.89
N TYR A 212 16.78 -3.31 2.69
CA TYR A 212 15.65 -2.56 3.19
C TYR A 212 15.64 -1.16 2.57
N ASN A 213 14.70 -0.91 1.67
CA ASN A 213 14.65 0.36 0.91
C ASN A 213 13.46 1.26 1.27
N ILE A 214 12.28 0.69 1.55
CA ILE A 214 11.05 1.44 1.81
C ILE A 214 10.17 0.65 2.79
N GLY A 215 9.63 1.34 3.78
CA GLY A 215 8.58 0.84 4.65
C GLY A 215 9.00 0.66 6.10
N ARG A 216 8.20 -0.11 6.83
CA ARG A 216 8.43 -0.43 8.24
C ARG A 216 8.87 -1.88 8.35
N HIS A 217 10.08 -2.10 8.84
CA HIS A 217 10.64 -3.42 9.04
C HIS A 217 10.71 -3.73 10.54
N LYS A 218 10.39 -4.96 10.90
CA LYS A 218 10.48 -5.45 12.28
C LYS A 218 11.59 -6.48 12.35
N PHE A 219 12.53 -6.24 13.25
CA PHE A 219 13.60 -7.16 13.57
C PHE A 219 13.38 -7.70 14.97
N SER A 220 13.54 -9.01 15.12
CA SER A 220 13.46 -9.70 16.40
C SER A 220 14.75 -10.46 16.61
N PHE A 221 15.43 -10.21 17.72
CA PHE A 221 16.68 -10.89 18.08
C PHE A 221 16.49 -11.59 19.41
N GLN A 222 17.02 -12.81 19.52
CA GLN A 222 17.13 -13.54 20.78
C GLN A 222 18.61 -13.64 21.14
N ILE A 223 18.97 -13.16 22.34
CA ILE A 223 20.34 -13.28 22.86
C ILE A 223 20.36 -14.46 23.81
N GLU A 224 21.02 -15.54 23.40
CA GLU A 224 21.10 -16.76 24.21
C GLU A 224 22.23 -16.69 25.25
N GLN A 225 23.35 -16.06 24.90
CA GLN A 225 24.51 -15.91 25.77
C GLN A 225 25.22 -14.59 25.51
N LEU A 226 25.59 -13.88 26.59
CA LEU A 226 26.40 -12.67 26.54
C LEU A 226 27.45 -12.72 27.65
N THR A 227 28.71 -12.39 27.34
CA THR A 227 29.77 -12.31 28.35
C THR A 227 29.53 -11.11 29.28
N SER A 228 30.04 -11.16 30.50
CA SER A 228 29.78 -10.15 31.56
C SER A 228 30.15 -8.71 31.18
N ASN A 229 31.03 -8.51 30.20
CA ASN A 229 31.43 -7.21 29.65
C ASN A 229 31.16 -7.08 28.13
N GLY A 230 30.35 -7.97 27.56
CA GLY A 230 30.00 -7.92 26.14
C GLY A 230 28.96 -6.83 25.87
N TRP A 231 29.14 -6.10 24.77
CA TRP A 231 28.11 -5.20 24.24
C TRP A 231 27.77 -5.61 22.81
N ILE A 232 26.49 -5.46 22.45
CA ILE A 232 25.98 -5.69 21.11
C ILE A 232 25.30 -4.40 20.66
N PHE A 233 25.59 -3.98 19.43
CA PHE A 233 24.91 -2.86 18.80
C PHE A 233 24.14 -3.34 17.59
N PHE A 234 22.88 -2.93 17.49
CA PHE A 234 22.04 -3.14 16.33
C PHE A 234 21.87 -1.80 15.61
N GLY A 235 22.10 -1.78 14.32
CA GLY A 235 22.00 -0.57 13.52
C GLY A 235 21.65 -0.86 12.07
N ILE A 236 21.30 0.20 11.36
CA ILE A 236 21.05 0.18 9.92
C ILE A 236 22.27 0.77 9.24
N ILE A 237 22.85 0.02 8.31
CA ILE A 237 24.03 0.43 7.54
C ILE A 237 23.61 0.58 6.08
N SER A 238 24.04 1.66 5.43
CA SER A 238 23.80 1.85 4.00
C SER A 238 24.50 0.76 3.19
N LYS A 239 23.86 0.25 2.13
CA LYS A 239 24.48 -0.69 1.18
C LYS A 239 25.81 -0.18 0.60
N SER A 240 25.96 1.14 0.51
CA SER A 240 27.18 1.79 0.00
C SER A 240 28.35 1.76 0.99
N GLU A 241 28.11 1.45 2.26
CA GLU A 241 29.15 1.36 3.28
C GLU A 241 29.76 -0.05 3.26
N PRO A 242 31.08 -0.19 3.05
CA PRO A 242 31.74 -1.48 3.13
C PRO A 242 31.79 -1.97 4.59
N MET A 243 31.66 -3.29 4.79
CA MET A 243 31.89 -3.89 6.12
C MET A 243 33.33 -3.60 6.56
N ARG A 244 33.51 -3.20 7.81
CA ARG A 244 34.81 -2.75 8.30
C ARG A 244 35.69 -3.94 8.67
N ASN A 245 36.78 -4.10 7.93
CA ASN A 245 37.87 -5.00 8.30
C ASN A 245 38.76 -4.27 9.31
N THR A 246 38.89 -4.79 10.52
CA THR A 246 39.61 -4.13 11.63
C THR A 246 41.10 -4.00 11.34
N TYR A 247 41.55 -2.80 10.93
CA TYR A 247 42.89 -2.25 11.23
C TYR A 247 42.91 -0.70 11.22
N GLN A 248 41.79 -0.03 11.46
CA GLN A 248 41.80 1.42 11.68
C GLN A 248 40.92 1.79 12.87
N THR A 249 41.58 1.97 14.01
CA THR A 249 41.13 2.82 15.11
C THR A 249 40.73 4.17 14.55
N LEU A 250 39.44 4.51 14.60
CA LEU A 250 39.01 5.90 14.57
C LEU A 250 37.81 6.08 15.51
N THR A 251 38.12 6.65 16.67
CA THR A 251 37.29 7.61 17.38
C THR A 251 36.51 8.47 16.38
N GLN A 252 35.22 8.18 16.22
CA GLN A 252 34.23 9.17 15.80
C GLN A 252 32.87 8.70 16.30
N HIS A 253 32.46 9.24 17.44
CA HIS A 253 31.04 9.31 17.81
C HIS A 253 30.30 10.00 16.66
N ARG A 254 29.61 9.21 15.85
CA ARG A 254 28.54 9.70 14.98
C ARG A 254 27.25 9.07 15.45
N SER A 255 26.70 9.66 16.50
CA SER A 255 25.32 9.49 16.89
C SER A 255 24.43 10.04 15.78
N LEU A 256 23.94 9.16 14.92
CA LEU A 256 22.75 9.40 14.12
C LEU A 256 21.55 9.17 15.03
N THR A 257 21.08 10.25 15.66
CA THR A 257 19.81 10.26 16.38
C THR A 257 18.70 10.23 15.34
N ILE A 258 18.08 9.07 15.13
CA ILE A 258 16.81 8.97 14.41
C ILE A 258 15.75 8.70 15.48
N SER A 259 14.89 9.70 15.69
CA SER A 259 13.72 9.57 16.56
C SER A 259 12.67 8.75 15.84
N LEU A 260 12.12 7.75 16.54
CA LEU A 260 10.99 6.92 16.11
C LEU A 260 9.66 7.68 16.21
#